data_AF-A0AA39J9M3-F1
#
_entry.id   AF-A0AA39J9M3-F1
#
_cell.length_a   1.000
_cell.length_b   1.000
_cell.length_c   1.000
_cell.angle_alpha   90.00
_cell.angle_beta   90.00
_cell.angle_gamma   90.00
#
_symmetry.space_group_name_H-M   'P 1'
#
loop_
_entity.id
_entity.type
_entity.pdbx_description
1 polymer ?
#
loop_
_entity_poly.entity_id
_entity_poly.type
_entity_poly.pdbx_seq_one_letter_code
_entity_poly.pdbx_strand_id
1 'polypeptide(L)'
;MTLLPGPAVAHRRSLRLSLLSRLCGTVSVFILVFSFAGIFYYNAFCYVKNGGETPKTARLQLLGDHHRTGCSTHNEPQLESKSQTVSELTPISPSLLPDIEHLSLEALRELVSSTEGFLARDYSLNLGWNNIRYIIEAALLQAKLLRRTLILPSFIYARGCEYDVKVCGDYFPMVNRGDALGSNEWRELPIEEQMGWVLPINLMINITHLRENHPVITVSDYLRLHGIDPTTEASNGQWQRDRYHASDVKNIFTGKTPELYVIQNEWYDQEIMRVDKIPEEIKARKREDEASGVHATLEDDLPQNVALDWDRTQEMVNIWDDHELERVMIEHGWEVLHTFKPVKGLELSKTVTEPMKQFARRSAIRGFQDDFSGRKEEVLLLSGPLHHHRKPGGMRFTTRLALNEYLHLVLHDIRQIDAVISLADLMVQRMYDLVGGRLWMAAHMRRGDFVRYNFVMENTPERHIYRVKQHLANGRRLIESLHERQEVLRTYDMPDTPGPNYEMYSRGPPLADDWFYVATDERNATILQEFRNQGAVFMDDLLTISDRRMIDPEISWALMITDFRGLIEQIVLSRAAYFYGHMMSSVVGGVMNLRGKRGVDPRTTDVD
;
A
#
# COMPACT_ATOMS: atom_id res chain seq x y z
N MET A 1 37.91 51.39 -29.16
CA MET A 1 36.77 51.45 -28.22
C MET A 1 36.23 50.04 -28.07
N THR A 2 36.72 49.33 -27.08
CA THR A 2 36.38 47.94 -26.75
C THR A 2 35.80 47.97 -25.34
N LEU A 3 34.53 47.58 -25.19
CA LEU A 3 33.86 47.48 -23.89
C LEU A 3 33.83 46.02 -23.45
N LEU A 4 34.54 45.74 -22.36
CA LEU A 4 34.53 44.47 -21.63
C LEU A 4 33.28 44.38 -20.74
N PRO A 5 32.67 43.19 -20.57
CA PRO A 5 31.59 43.00 -19.61
C PRO A 5 32.12 42.78 -18.19
N GLY A 6 31.41 43.34 -17.21
CA GLY A 6 31.81 43.44 -15.81
C GLY A 6 31.69 42.16 -14.96
N PRO A 7 32.23 42.20 -13.71
CA PRO A 7 32.58 41.03 -12.90
C PRO A 7 31.42 40.28 -12.21
N ALA A 8 30.16 40.63 -12.48
CA ALA A 8 29.00 40.00 -11.81
C ALA A 8 28.61 38.62 -12.36
N VAL A 9 29.06 38.25 -13.57
CA VAL A 9 28.67 37.00 -14.23
C VAL A 9 29.58 35.83 -13.86
N ALA A 10 30.84 36.10 -13.49
CA ALA A 10 31.81 35.05 -13.13
C ALA A 10 31.52 34.42 -11.75
N HIS A 11 30.92 35.17 -10.81
CA HIS A 11 30.71 34.69 -9.44
C HIS A 11 29.53 33.70 -9.29
N ARG A 12 28.55 33.73 -10.21
CA ARG A 12 27.42 32.77 -10.23
C ARG A 12 27.76 31.41 -10.84
N ARG A 13 28.78 31.31 -11.69
CA ARG A 13 29.21 30.02 -12.29
C ARG A 13 30.04 29.18 -11.32
N SER A 14 30.88 29.81 -10.50
CA SER A 14 31.75 29.11 -9.52
C SER A 14 30.94 28.42 -8.39
N LEU A 15 29.91 29.08 -7.87
CA LEU A 15 29.04 28.50 -6.82
C LEU A 15 28.17 27.34 -7.33
N ARG A 16 27.81 27.30 -8.62
CA ARG A 16 27.01 26.21 -9.21
C ARG A 16 27.83 24.94 -9.43
N LEU A 17 29.09 25.05 -9.85
CA LEU A 17 29.98 23.89 -10.03
C LEU A 17 30.35 23.21 -8.69
N SER A 18 30.45 23.98 -7.60
CA SER A 18 30.68 23.43 -6.26
C SER A 18 29.46 22.72 -5.65
N LEU A 19 28.24 23.08 -6.05
CA LEU A 19 27.03 22.39 -5.59
C LEU A 19 26.80 21.09 -6.37
N LEU A 20 27.08 21.10 -7.68
CA LEU A 20 26.97 19.93 -8.55
C LEU A 20 27.96 18.81 -8.17
N SER A 21 29.20 19.14 -7.78
CA SER A 21 30.16 18.12 -7.32
C SER A 21 29.77 17.48 -5.97
N ARG A 22 29.08 18.24 -5.10
CA ARG A 22 28.56 17.72 -3.83
C ARG A 22 27.29 16.90 -4.01
N LEU A 23 26.42 17.24 -4.97
CA LEU A 23 25.24 16.43 -5.31
C LEU A 23 25.60 15.11 -6.02
N CYS A 24 26.58 15.10 -6.93
CA CYS A 24 27.01 13.85 -7.58
C CYS A 24 27.60 12.83 -6.60
N GLY A 25 28.28 13.29 -5.55
CA GLY A 25 28.83 12.42 -4.50
C GLY A 25 27.76 11.76 -3.64
N THR A 26 26.72 12.49 -3.23
CA THR A 26 25.60 11.92 -2.44
C THR A 26 24.70 11.03 -3.29
N VAL A 27 24.39 11.40 -4.54
CA VAL A 27 23.57 10.56 -5.43
C VAL A 27 24.25 9.22 -5.75
N SER A 28 25.58 9.21 -5.93
CA SER A 28 26.32 7.97 -6.18
C SER A 28 26.32 7.01 -4.97
N VAL A 29 26.38 7.54 -3.74
CA VAL A 29 26.27 6.73 -2.52
C VAL A 29 24.84 6.21 -2.32
N PHE A 30 23.82 7.01 -2.63
CA PHE A 30 22.43 6.56 -2.58
C PHE A 30 22.13 5.45 -3.60
N ILE A 31 22.58 5.56 -4.85
CA ILE A 31 22.38 4.51 -5.87
C ILE A 31 23.06 3.20 -5.46
N LEU A 32 24.25 3.27 -4.84
CA LEU A 32 24.98 2.10 -4.33
C LEU A 32 24.23 1.41 -3.18
N VAL A 33 23.73 2.18 -2.21
CA VAL A 33 22.95 1.64 -1.07
C VAL A 33 21.63 1.00 -1.54
N PHE A 34 20.93 1.61 -2.50
CA PHE A 34 19.69 1.07 -3.05
C PHE A 34 19.89 -0.18 -3.92
N SER A 35 21.00 -0.25 -4.67
CA SER A 35 21.34 -1.45 -5.43
C SER A 35 21.61 -2.64 -4.49
N PHE A 36 22.30 -2.40 -3.37
CA PHE A 36 22.52 -3.45 -2.36
C PHE A 36 21.23 -3.85 -1.64
N ALA A 37 20.37 -2.90 -1.24
CA ALA A 37 19.09 -3.22 -0.60
C ALA A 37 18.16 -4.02 -1.55
N GLY A 38 18.10 -3.65 -2.83
CA GLY A 38 17.36 -4.40 -3.85
C GLY A 38 17.91 -5.80 -4.12
N ILE A 39 19.24 -5.96 -4.12
CA ILE A 39 19.91 -7.27 -4.27
C ILE A 39 19.68 -8.16 -3.04
N PHE A 40 19.67 -7.61 -1.82
CA PHE A 40 19.31 -8.37 -0.62
C PHE A 40 17.83 -8.77 -0.62
N TYR A 41 16.94 -7.88 -1.10
CA TYR A 41 15.52 -8.17 -1.26
C TYR A 41 15.26 -9.27 -2.31
N TYR A 42 15.97 -9.22 -3.43
CA TYR A 42 15.89 -10.22 -4.51
C TYR A 42 16.46 -11.59 -4.08
N ASN A 43 17.61 -11.63 -3.41
CA ASN A 43 18.22 -12.89 -2.97
C ASN A 43 17.47 -13.56 -1.81
N ALA A 44 16.83 -12.80 -0.92
CA ALA A 44 15.99 -13.36 0.14
C ALA A 44 14.72 -14.03 -0.41
N PHE A 45 14.15 -13.52 -1.51
CA PHE A 45 12.93 -14.06 -2.12
C PHE A 45 13.17 -15.11 -3.22
N CYS A 46 14.30 -15.06 -3.93
CA CYS A 46 14.58 -16.02 -5.00
C CYS A 46 15.13 -17.38 -4.51
N TYR A 47 15.56 -17.50 -3.25
CA TYR A 47 16.13 -18.76 -2.72
C TYR A 47 15.10 -19.86 -2.44
N VAL A 48 13.80 -19.62 -2.67
CA VAL A 48 12.73 -20.62 -2.50
C VAL A 48 12.44 -21.40 -3.79
N LYS A 49 13.05 -21.03 -4.92
CA LYS A 49 12.76 -21.64 -6.23
C LYS A 49 13.99 -22.34 -6.80
N ASN A 50 14.42 -23.45 -6.18
CA ASN A 50 14.97 -24.66 -6.80
C ASN A 50 15.68 -25.53 -5.76
N GLY A 51 15.11 -26.70 -5.45
CA GLY A 51 15.84 -27.80 -4.83
C GLY A 51 16.84 -28.35 -5.84
N GLY A 52 18.12 -28.12 -5.60
CA GLY A 52 19.23 -28.62 -6.42
C GLY A 52 20.53 -28.56 -5.64
N GLU A 53 21.24 -29.68 -5.64
CA GLU A 53 22.40 -30.01 -4.81
C GLU A 53 23.52 -28.95 -4.84
N THR A 54 24.11 -28.69 -3.67
CA THR A 54 25.27 -27.80 -3.48
C THR A 54 26.59 -28.45 -3.93
N PRO A 55 27.49 -27.73 -4.62
CA PRO A 55 28.92 -27.96 -4.53
C PRO A 55 29.60 -26.97 -3.57
N LYS A 56 30.61 -27.49 -2.88
CA LYS A 56 31.46 -26.86 -1.87
C LYS A 56 32.29 -25.69 -2.42
N THR A 57 32.79 -24.87 -1.49
CA THR A 57 33.79 -23.76 -1.57
C THR A 57 33.18 -22.37 -1.81
N ALA A 58 33.54 -21.29 -1.11
CA ALA A 58 34.76 -20.98 -0.37
C ALA A 58 34.50 -20.19 0.94
N ARG A 59 35.31 -20.53 1.95
CA ARG A 59 35.50 -19.78 3.20
C ARG A 59 36.19 -18.45 2.89
N LEU A 60 35.64 -17.33 3.35
CA LEU A 60 36.42 -16.11 3.61
C LEU A 60 36.49 -15.91 5.12
N GLN A 61 37.69 -16.13 5.67
CA GLN A 61 38.06 -15.79 7.04
C GLN A 61 38.24 -14.28 7.14
N LEU A 62 37.58 -13.65 8.11
CA LEU A 62 38.01 -12.37 8.66
C LEU A 62 38.12 -12.53 10.17
N LEU A 63 39.38 -12.55 10.62
CA LEU A 63 39.80 -12.50 12.00
C LEU A 63 39.35 -11.19 12.67
N GLY A 64 38.97 -11.30 13.93
CA GLY A 64 38.76 -10.19 14.85
C GLY A 64 38.80 -10.72 16.27
N ASP A 65 40.01 -11.02 16.74
CA ASP A 65 40.31 -11.38 18.13
C ASP A 65 39.87 -10.29 19.10
N HIS A 66 39.01 -10.64 20.07
CA HIS A 66 38.98 -9.92 21.34
C HIS A 66 38.86 -10.85 22.54
N HIS A 67 39.57 -10.42 23.58
CA HIS A 67 40.08 -11.20 24.69
C HIS A 67 39.01 -11.81 25.59
N ARG A 68 39.33 -13.03 26.01
CA ARG A 68 38.72 -13.80 27.10
C ARG A 68 39.24 -13.29 28.45
N THR A 69 38.32 -12.89 29.32
CA THR A 69 38.39 -12.96 30.80
C THR A 69 36.96 -13.28 31.22
N GLY A 70 36.57 -14.47 31.69
CA GLY A 70 37.15 -15.23 32.77
C GLY A 70 36.45 -14.87 34.08
N CYS A 71 35.26 -15.43 34.36
CA CYS A 71 34.82 -15.64 35.74
C CYS A 71 33.59 -16.56 35.87
N SER A 72 33.79 -17.55 36.75
CA SER A 72 32.86 -18.17 37.70
C SER A 72 31.56 -18.83 37.23
N THR A 73 31.63 -20.16 37.29
CA THR A 73 30.55 -21.13 37.45
C THR A 73 29.69 -20.85 38.69
N HIS A 74 28.38 -20.71 38.51
CA HIS A 74 27.39 -21.03 39.54
C HIS A 74 26.33 -21.96 38.96
N ASN A 75 26.22 -23.13 39.58
CA ASN A 75 25.20 -24.13 39.36
C ASN A 75 23.86 -23.62 39.90
N GLU A 76 22.83 -23.60 39.07
CA GLU A 76 21.43 -23.56 39.51
C GLU A 76 20.69 -24.81 38.97
N PRO A 77 19.78 -25.40 39.76
CA PRO A 77 19.23 -26.71 39.50
C PRO A 77 18.18 -26.69 38.38
N GLN A 78 18.28 -27.67 37.48
CA GLN A 78 17.27 -27.97 36.46
C GLN A 78 15.93 -28.32 37.12
N LEU A 79 14.91 -27.51 36.85
CA LEU A 79 13.51 -27.84 37.09
C LEU A 79 12.99 -28.64 35.89
N GLU A 80 12.63 -29.89 36.11
CA GLU A 80 12.02 -30.77 35.11
C GLU A 80 10.69 -30.17 34.60
N SER A 81 10.73 -29.61 33.40
CA SER A 81 9.55 -29.22 32.64
C SER A 81 8.93 -30.47 32.01
N LYS A 82 7.82 -30.94 32.59
CA LYS A 82 6.97 -31.96 31.99
C LYS A 82 6.37 -31.42 30.70
N SER A 83 6.78 -32.00 29.58
CA SER A 83 6.13 -31.86 28.29
C SER A 83 4.64 -32.20 28.42
N GLN A 84 3.78 -31.18 28.39
CA GLN A 84 2.36 -31.35 28.19
C GLN A 84 2.12 -31.54 26.70
N THR A 85 1.66 -32.73 26.36
CA THR A 85 1.15 -33.11 25.04
C THR A 85 0.04 -32.13 24.64
N VAL A 86 0.26 -31.43 23.53
CA VAL A 86 -0.74 -30.55 22.91
C VAL A 86 -1.93 -31.41 22.52
N SER A 87 -3.05 -31.22 23.21
CA SER A 87 -4.32 -31.87 22.92
C SER A 87 -4.77 -31.46 21.51
N GLU A 88 -5.15 -32.44 20.68
CA GLU A 88 -5.76 -32.23 19.37
C GLU A 88 -6.92 -31.22 19.49
N LEU A 89 -6.77 -30.08 18.81
CA LEU A 89 -7.79 -29.05 18.71
C LEU A 89 -8.95 -29.59 17.89
N THR A 90 -10.10 -29.79 18.55
CA THR A 90 -11.40 -30.00 17.89
C THR A 90 -11.64 -28.86 16.91
N PRO A 91 -12.08 -29.12 15.65
CA PRO A 91 -12.42 -28.05 14.71
C PRO A 91 -13.55 -27.21 15.29
N ILE A 92 -13.26 -25.92 15.50
CA ILE A 92 -14.23 -24.93 15.99
C ILE A 92 -15.31 -24.77 14.91
N SER A 93 -16.57 -24.84 15.32
CA SER A 93 -17.75 -24.69 14.48
C SER A 93 -17.74 -23.32 13.78
N PRO A 94 -17.95 -23.23 12.45
CA PRO A 94 -18.00 -21.96 11.70
C PRO A 94 -19.11 -20.97 12.10
N SER A 95 -19.94 -21.32 13.08
CA SER A 95 -21.18 -20.61 13.46
C SER A 95 -20.98 -19.32 14.28
N LEU A 96 -19.76 -18.82 14.42
CA LEU A 96 -19.45 -17.57 15.14
C LEU A 96 -19.00 -16.42 14.24
N LEU A 97 -18.80 -16.67 12.94
CA LEU A 97 -18.60 -15.59 12.00
C LEU A 97 -19.95 -14.88 11.78
N PRO A 98 -19.97 -13.54 11.70
CA PRO A 98 -21.20 -12.80 11.44
C PRO A 98 -21.74 -13.29 10.10
N ASP A 99 -23.06 -13.42 9.98
CA ASP A 99 -23.70 -13.99 8.80
C ASP A 99 -23.23 -13.19 7.58
N ILE A 100 -22.26 -13.73 6.86
CA ILE A 100 -21.63 -13.05 5.74
C ILE A 100 -22.78 -12.83 4.78
N GLU A 101 -23.09 -11.58 4.45
CA GLU A 101 -24.18 -11.21 3.56
C GLU A 101 -23.89 -11.80 2.16
N HIS A 102 -24.25 -13.06 2.01
CA HIS A 102 -24.05 -13.84 0.83
C HIS A 102 -25.20 -13.54 -0.09
N LEU A 103 -24.87 -13.07 -1.28
CA LEU A 103 -25.86 -12.99 -2.34
C LEU A 103 -26.46 -14.39 -2.58
N SER A 104 -27.75 -14.42 -2.88
CA SER A 104 -28.41 -15.63 -3.37
C SER A 104 -27.76 -16.05 -4.70
N LEU A 105 -27.88 -17.33 -5.07
CA LEU A 105 -27.33 -17.81 -6.34
C LEU A 105 -27.95 -17.08 -7.54
N GLU A 106 -29.23 -16.71 -7.44
CA GLU A 106 -29.94 -15.91 -8.45
C GLU A 106 -29.38 -14.48 -8.54
N ALA A 107 -29.16 -13.82 -7.40
CA ALA A 107 -28.56 -12.48 -7.38
C ALA A 107 -27.11 -12.49 -7.90
N LEU A 108 -26.33 -13.53 -7.55
CA LEU A 108 -25.00 -13.75 -8.12
C LEU A 108 -25.07 -13.94 -9.63
N ARG A 109 -25.99 -14.77 -10.12
CA ARG A 109 -26.20 -14.98 -11.56
C ARG A 109 -26.52 -13.68 -12.28
N GLU A 110 -27.44 -12.89 -11.74
CA GLU A 110 -27.82 -11.60 -12.33
C GLU A 110 -26.62 -10.66 -12.40
N LEU A 111 -25.89 -10.51 -11.30
CA LEU A 111 -24.69 -9.68 -11.22
C LEU A 111 -23.65 -10.06 -12.28
N VAL A 112 -23.28 -11.34 -12.35
CA VAL A 112 -22.21 -11.80 -13.27
C VAL A 112 -22.64 -11.79 -14.74
N SER A 113 -23.95 -11.93 -15.02
CA SER A 113 -24.49 -11.93 -16.38
C SER A 113 -24.35 -10.59 -17.12
N SER A 114 -24.06 -9.51 -16.38
CA SER A 114 -23.82 -8.17 -16.93
C SER A 114 -22.39 -7.99 -17.51
N THR A 115 -21.52 -9.00 -17.39
CA THR A 115 -20.08 -8.90 -17.69
C THR A 115 -19.60 -9.96 -18.69
N GLU A 116 -18.38 -9.82 -19.21
CA GLU A 116 -17.75 -10.74 -20.17
C GLU A 116 -17.02 -11.92 -19.49
N GLY A 117 -17.48 -12.35 -18.31
CA GLY A 117 -16.84 -13.38 -17.49
C GLY A 117 -16.10 -12.79 -16.29
N PHE A 118 -15.08 -13.50 -15.80
CA PHE A 118 -14.40 -13.21 -14.55
C PHE A 118 -12.96 -12.76 -14.74
N LEU A 119 -12.49 -11.89 -13.85
CA LEU A 119 -11.08 -11.64 -13.59
C LEU A 119 -10.73 -12.19 -12.21
N ALA A 120 -9.86 -13.19 -12.19
CA ALA A 120 -9.25 -13.76 -10.99
C ALA A 120 -7.81 -13.27 -10.83
N ARG A 121 -7.29 -13.35 -9.61
CA ARG A 121 -5.91 -12.98 -9.29
C ARG A 121 -5.35 -13.82 -8.15
N ASP A 122 -4.04 -14.04 -8.17
CA ASP A 122 -3.32 -14.54 -7.00
C ASP A 122 -3.12 -13.39 -6.00
N TYR A 123 -3.76 -13.49 -4.83
CA TYR A 123 -3.68 -12.50 -3.76
C TYR A 123 -2.56 -12.83 -2.78
N SER A 124 -1.70 -11.85 -2.49
CA SER A 124 -0.60 -11.98 -1.54
C SER A 124 -1.09 -11.86 -0.09
N LEU A 125 -1.90 -12.82 0.36
CA LEU A 125 -2.56 -12.82 1.68
C LEU A 125 -1.59 -12.82 2.88
N ASN A 126 -0.29 -13.03 2.63
CA ASN A 126 0.77 -12.86 3.62
C ASN A 126 1.00 -11.40 4.05
N LEU A 127 0.50 -10.44 3.27
CA LEU A 127 0.73 -9.02 3.50
C LEU A 127 -0.33 -8.41 4.42
N GLY A 128 0.02 -7.28 5.04
CA GLY A 128 -0.93 -6.49 5.82
C GLY A 128 -2.05 -5.87 4.98
N TRP A 129 -3.13 -5.46 5.67
CA TRP A 129 -4.34 -4.97 5.01
C TRP A 129 -4.11 -3.94 3.92
N ASN A 130 -3.33 -2.88 4.19
CA ASN A 130 -3.13 -1.81 3.22
C ASN A 130 -2.44 -2.28 1.93
N ASN A 131 -1.66 -3.36 2.01
CA ASN A 131 -1.10 -4.00 0.83
C ASN A 131 -2.14 -4.77 0.02
N ILE A 132 -3.02 -5.51 0.70
CA ILE A 132 -4.16 -6.16 0.06
C ILE A 132 -5.09 -5.12 -0.58
N ARG A 133 -5.36 -4.00 0.12
CA ARG A 133 -6.21 -2.92 -0.38
C ARG A 133 -5.75 -2.42 -1.75
N TYR A 134 -4.46 -2.09 -1.92
CA TYR A 134 -4.00 -1.60 -3.23
C TYR A 134 -3.91 -2.71 -4.29
N ILE A 135 -3.77 -3.97 -3.89
CA ILE A 135 -3.90 -5.12 -4.82
C ILE A 135 -5.32 -5.16 -5.37
N ILE A 136 -6.33 -4.99 -4.49
CA ILE A 136 -7.75 -4.91 -4.85
C ILE A 136 -8.03 -3.68 -5.72
N GLU A 137 -7.50 -2.51 -5.37
CA GLU A 137 -7.63 -1.28 -6.17
C GLU A 137 -7.16 -1.49 -7.62
N ALA A 138 -5.97 -2.10 -7.79
CA ALA A 138 -5.45 -2.42 -9.12
C ALA A 138 -6.31 -3.46 -9.85
N ALA A 139 -6.79 -4.48 -9.13
CA ALA A 139 -7.62 -5.54 -9.70
C ALA A 139 -9.00 -5.01 -10.16
N LEU A 140 -9.59 -4.06 -9.43
CA LEU A 140 -10.84 -3.39 -9.83
C LEU A 140 -10.66 -2.60 -11.12
N LEU A 141 -9.57 -1.83 -11.24
CA LEU A 141 -9.24 -1.14 -12.50
C LEU A 141 -9.09 -2.13 -13.66
N GLN A 142 -8.34 -3.21 -13.45
CA GLN A 142 -8.12 -4.25 -14.46
C GLN A 142 -9.43 -4.92 -14.89
N ALA A 143 -10.30 -5.25 -13.93
CA ALA A 143 -11.60 -5.84 -14.21
C ALA A 143 -12.51 -4.88 -15.00
N LYS A 144 -12.53 -3.61 -14.62
CA LYS A 144 -13.26 -2.54 -15.32
C LYS A 144 -12.80 -2.41 -16.77
N LEU A 145 -11.49 -2.37 -17.02
CA LEU A 145 -10.93 -2.27 -18.37
C LEU A 145 -11.33 -3.45 -19.27
N LEU A 146 -11.49 -4.64 -18.68
CA LEU A 146 -11.86 -5.86 -19.40
C LEU A 146 -13.37 -6.15 -19.39
N ARG A 147 -14.19 -5.30 -18.76
CA ARG A 147 -15.63 -5.50 -18.54
C ARG A 147 -15.97 -6.86 -17.92
N ARG A 148 -15.17 -7.29 -16.94
CA ARG A 148 -15.30 -8.59 -16.25
C ARG A 148 -15.68 -8.40 -14.79
N THR A 149 -16.39 -9.38 -14.23
CA THR A 149 -16.63 -9.46 -12.79
C THR A 149 -15.31 -9.75 -12.08
N LEU A 150 -14.92 -8.91 -11.11
CA LEU A 150 -13.74 -9.18 -10.29
C LEU A 150 -14.05 -10.23 -9.22
N ILE A 151 -13.16 -11.20 -9.06
CA ILE A 151 -13.19 -12.14 -7.94
C ILE A 151 -12.20 -11.70 -6.86
N LEU A 152 -12.74 -11.30 -5.70
CA LEU A 152 -12.01 -10.95 -4.49
C LEU A 152 -11.77 -12.19 -3.61
N PRO A 153 -10.72 -12.24 -2.78
CA PRO A 153 -10.60 -13.29 -1.77
C PRO A 153 -11.77 -13.18 -0.78
N SER A 154 -12.29 -14.30 -0.25
CA SER A 154 -13.37 -14.23 0.75
C SER A 154 -12.86 -13.83 2.13
N PHE A 155 -11.56 -13.94 2.36
CA PHE A 155 -10.94 -13.58 3.62
C PHE A 155 -9.54 -12.98 3.42
N ILE A 156 -9.01 -12.39 4.49
CA ILE A 156 -7.61 -12.02 4.63
C ILE A 156 -7.05 -12.59 5.93
N TYR A 157 -5.73 -12.52 6.11
CA TYR A 157 -5.12 -12.77 7.42
C TYR A 157 -4.81 -11.46 8.12
N ALA A 158 -5.33 -11.31 9.33
CA ALA A 158 -4.78 -10.34 10.26
C ALA A 158 -3.54 -10.90 10.95
N ARG A 159 -2.59 -10.01 11.22
CA ARG A 159 -1.23 -10.38 11.65
C ARG A 159 -1.00 -10.20 13.15
N GLY A 160 -1.92 -9.55 13.86
CA GLY A 160 -1.79 -9.22 15.26
C GLY A 160 -3.13 -9.17 15.98
N CYS A 161 -3.06 -9.43 17.28
CA CYS A 161 -4.16 -9.34 18.24
C CYS A 161 -3.70 -8.47 19.42
N GLU A 162 -4.65 -7.75 20.02
CA GLU A 162 -4.42 -6.88 21.19
C GLU A 162 -4.45 -7.64 22.53
N TYR A 163 -4.87 -8.89 22.49
CA TYR A 163 -4.99 -9.79 23.62
C TYR A 163 -4.11 -11.02 23.40
N ASP A 164 -4.07 -11.91 24.41
CA ASP A 164 -3.44 -13.22 24.27
C ASP A 164 -4.01 -13.95 23.03
N VAL A 165 -3.15 -14.68 22.32
CA VAL A 165 -3.52 -15.32 21.05
C VAL A 165 -4.71 -16.26 21.18
N LYS A 166 -4.90 -16.88 22.35
CA LYS A 166 -6.06 -17.75 22.63
C LYS A 166 -7.36 -16.97 22.65
N VAL A 167 -7.35 -15.77 23.21
CA VAL A 167 -8.55 -14.90 23.30
C VAL A 167 -9.04 -14.55 21.91
N CYS A 168 -8.17 -14.12 20.99
CA CYS A 168 -8.59 -13.85 19.62
C CYS A 168 -8.99 -15.13 18.86
N GLY A 169 -8.38 -16.27 19.19
CA GLY A 169 -8.73 -17.58 18.63
C GLY A 169 -10.15 -18.06 18.98
N ASP A 170 -10.76 -17.56 20.06
CA ASP A 170 -12.14 -17.87 20.42
C ASP A 170 -13.17 -17.18 19.51
N TYR A 171 -12.78 -16.10 18.81
CA TYR A 171 -13.66 -15.30 17.96
C TYR A 171 -13.36 -15.45 16.47
N PHE A 172 -12.11 -15.74 16.13
CA PHE A 172 -11.68 -15.89 14.75
C PHE A 172 -10.90 -17.18 14.56
N PRO A 173 -11.07 -17.87 13.41
CA PRO A 173 -10.23 -19.00 13.06
C PRO A 173 -8.76 -18.57 13.09
N MET A 174 -8.03 -19.15 14.03
CA MET A 174 -6.60 -18.91 14.22
C MET A 174 -5.81 -19.92 13.40
N VAL A 175 -4.80 -19.46 12.67
CA VAL A 175 -3.95 -20.30 11.82
C VAL A 175 -2.48 -20.02 12.08
N ASN A 176 -1.62 -21.02 11.91
CA ASN A 176 -0.20 -20.76 11.72
C ASN A 176 -0.02 -20.14 10.33
N ARG A 177 0.53 -18.93 10.25
CA ARG A 177 0.71 -18.20 8.98
C ARG A 177 1.64 -18.94 8.04
N GLY A 178 2.70 -19.54 8.56
CA GLY A 178 3.65 -20.30 7.75
C GLY A 178 2.96 -21.48 7.06
N ASP A 179 2.16 -22.24 7.79
CA ASP A 179 1.43 -23.38 7.25
C ASP A 179 0.32 -22.95 6.28
N ALA A 180 -0.46 -21.92 6.65
CA ALA A 180 -1.57 -21.42 5.82
C ALA A 180 -1.09 -20.86 4.47
N LEU A 181 0.10 -20.22 4.47
CA LEU A 181 0.66 -19.55 3.30
C LEU A 181 1.70 -20.40 2.56
N GLY A 182 2.12 -21.55 3.13
CA GLY A 182 3.19 -22.38 2.61
C GLY A 182 4.57 -21.71 2.68
N SER A 183 4.86 -20.96 3.74
CA SER A 183 6.10 -20.18 3.93
C SER A 183 6.80 -20.54 5.24
N ASN A 184 8.14 -20.52 5.23
CA ASN A 184 8.95 -20.70 6.43
C ASN A 184 9.36 -19.38 7.11
N GLU A 185 8.89 -18.23 6.61
CA GLU A 185 9.33 -16.90 7.06
C GLU A 185 9.21 -16.70 8.59
N TRP A 186 8.15 -17.22 9.21
CA TRP A 186 7.88 -17.03 10.64
C TRP A 186 8.27 -18.22 11.50
N ARG A 187 8.79 -19.31 10.92
CA ARG A 187 8.92 -20.60 11.62
C ARG A 187 9.86 -20.55 12.83
N GLU A 188 10.80 -19.61 12.82
CA GLU A 188 11.79 -19.40 13.89
C GLU A 188 11.32 -18.40 14.96
N LEU A 189 10.16 -17.75 14.77
CA LEU A 189 9.62 -16.79 15.73
C LEU A 189 8.88 -17.49 16.87
N PRO A 190 8.64 -16.81 18.01
CA PRO A 190 7.71 -17.30 19.04
C PRO A 190 6.35 -17.65 18.43
N ILE A 191 5.66 -18.66 18.99
CA ILE A 191 4.41 -19.18 18.42
C ILE A 191 3.37 -18.07 18.25
N GLU A 192 3.32 -17.12 19.18
CA GLU A 192 2.43 -15.97 19.16
C GLU A 192 2.65 -15.09 17.94
N GLU A 193 3.90 -14.97 17.49
CA GLU A 193 4.29 -14.27 16.27
C GLU A 193 4.18 -15.15 15.02
N GLN A 194 3.86 -16.44 15.14
CA GLN A 194 3.55 -17.29 13.97
C GLN A 194 2.07 -17.28 13.63
N MET A 195 1.21 -16.99 14.62
CA MET A 195 -0.23 -17.04 14.44
C MET A 195 -0.77 -15.85 13.64
N GLY A 196 -1.89 -16.09 12.97
CA GLY A 196 -2.72 -15.08 12.32
C GLY A 196 -4.20 -15.47 12.43
N TRP A 197 -5.08 -14.54 12.07
CA TRP A 197 -6.53 -14.73 12.20
C TRP A 197 -7.21 -14.52 10.85
N VAL A 198 -8.09 -15.45 10.48
CA VAL A 198 -8.89 -15.37 9.26
C VAL A 198 -9.99 -14.33 9.47
N LEU A 199 -9.91 -13.23 8.73
CA LEU A 199 -10.95 -12.19 8.72
C LEU A 199 -11.75 -12.25 7.42
N PRO A 200 -13.10 -12.33 7.49
CA PRO A 200 -13.94 -12.11 6.33
C PRO A 200 -13.65 -10.76 5.66
N ILE A 201 -13.55 -10.73 4.33
CA ILE A 201 -13.16 -9.52 3.58
C ILE A 201 -14.17 -8.38 3.76
N ASN A 202 -15.45 -8.70 4.01
CA ASN A 202 -16.53 -7.74 4.23
C ASN A 202 -16.39 -6.95 5.54
N LEU A 203 -15.56 -7.41 6.49
CA LEU A 203 -15.18 -6.61 7.66
C LEU A 203 -14.21 -5.49 7.29
N MET A 204 -13.47 -5.65 6.20
CA MET A 204 -12.36 -4.77 5.83
C MET A 204 -12.77 -3.75 4.76
N ILE A 205 -13.70 -4.13 3.87
CA ILE A 205 -14.31 -3.26 2.85
C ILE A 205 -15.82 -3.47 2.87
N ASN A 206 -16.57 -2.37 2.71
CA ASN A 206 -17.99 -2.44 2.43
C ASN A 206 -18.24 -2.97 1.01
N ILE A 207 -18.39 -4.29 0.87
CA ILE A 207 -18.61 -4.95 -0.41
C ILE A 207 -19.95 -4.55 -1.03
N THR A 208 -20.99 -4.31 -0.21
CA THR A 208 -22.31 -3.88 -0.69
C THR A 208 -22.20 -2.53 -1.40
N HIS A 209 -21.52 -1.55 -0.79
CA HIS A 209 -21.19 -0.27 -1.44
C HIS A 209 -20.34 -0.46 -2.69
N LEU A 210 -19.33 -1.34 -2.65
CA LEU A 210 -18.47 -1.60 -3.80
C LEU A 210 -19.25 -2.17 -5.01
N ARG A 211 -20.26 -3.01 -4.74
CA ARG A 211 -21.13 -3.64 -5.75
C ARG A 211 -22.05 -2.65 -6.47
N GLU A 212 -22.27 -1.46 -5.92
CA GLU A 212 -23.07 -0.41 -6.58
C GLU A 212 -22.41 0.08 -7.86
N ASN A 213 -21.07 0.10 -7.90
CA ASN A 213 -20.30 0.64 -9.02
C ASN A 213 -19.46 -0.42 -9.76
N HIS A 214 -19.20 -1.58 -9.13
CA HIS A 214 -18.32 -2.60 -9.69
C HIS A 214 -18.94 -4.01 -9.58
N PRO A 215 -18.96 -4.81 -10.65
CA PRO A 215 -19.36 -6.21 -10.56
C PRO A 215 -18.29 -6.99 -9.80
N VAL A 216 -18.52 -7.25 -8.52
CA VAL A 216 -17.58 -7.96 -7.65
C VAL A 216 -18.25 -9.12 -6.92
N ILE A 217 -17.56 -10.25 -6.91
CA ILE A 217 -17.92 -11.44 -6.12
C ILE A 217 -16.70 -11.91 -5.34
N THR A 218 -16.91 -12.77 -4.35
CA THR A 218 -15.81 -13.41 -3.63
C THR A 218 -15.43 -14.77 -4.24
N VAL A 219 -14.30 -15.35 -3.86
CA VAL A 219 -13.94 -16.72 -4.27
C VAL A 219 -15.00 -17.71 -3.80
N SER A 220 -15.48 -17.63 -2.55
CA SER A 220 -16.63 -18.39 -2.06
C SER A 220 -17.85 -18.28 -2.97
N ASP A 221 -18.22 -17.07 -3.42
CA ASP A 221 -19.34 -16.88 -4.34
C ASP A 221 -19.10 -17.57 -5.69
N TYR A 222 -17.87 -17.48 -6.23
CA TYR A 222 -17.48 -18.19 -7.44
C TYR A 222 -17.58 -19.71 -7.28
N LEU A 223 -17.11 -20.26 -6.15
CA LEU A 223 -17.18 -21.69 -5.85
C LEU A 223 -18.65 -22.16 -5.81
N ARG A 224 -19.53 -21.39 -5.16
CA ARG A 224 -20.98 -21.66 -5.12
C ARG A 224 -21.61 -21.67 -6.52
N LEU A 225 -21.24 -20.72 -7.38
CA LEU A 225 -21.70 -20.67 -8.78
C LEU A 225 -21.28 -21.91 -9.60
N HIS A 226 -20.28 -22.64 -9.13
CA HIS A 226 -19.73 -23.83 -9.80
C HIS A 226 -19.98 -25.13 -9.02
N GLY A 227 -20.87 -25.10 -8.01
CA GLY A 227 -21.22 -26.27 -7.20
C GLY A 227 -20.08 -26.81 -6.35
N ILE A 228 -19.03 -26.01 -6.11
CA ILE A 228 -17.90 -26.36 -5.25
C ILE A 228 -18.18 -25.85 -3.83
N ASP A 229 -17.80 -26.63 -2.83
CA ASP A 229 -17.87 -26.21 -1.42
C ASP A 229 -17.00 -24.95 -1.19
N PRO A 230 -17.57 -23.84 -0.68
CA PRO A 230 -16.84 -22.62 -0.34
C PRO A 230 -15.59 -22.82 0.50
N THR A 231 -15.58 -23.83 1.39
CA THR A 231 -14.44 -24.14 2.26
C THR A 231 -13.22 -24.66 1.50
N THR A 232 -13.35 -24.92 0.20
CA THR A 232 -12.27 -25.33 -0.71
C THR A 232 -11.36 -24.16 -1.11
N GLU A 233 -11.74 -22.91 -0.79
CA GLU A 233 -10.90 -21.75 -1.04
C GLU A 233 -9.49 -21.93 -0.48
N ALA A 234 -8.48 -21.73 -1.33
CA ALA A 234 -7.09 -21.87 -0.93
C ALA A 234 -6.69 -20.85 0.12
N SER A 235 -6.14 -21.35 1.23
CA SER A 235 -5.61 -20.55 2.33
C SER A 235 -4.54 -19.56 1.88
N ASN A 236 -3.73 -19.89 0.87
CA ASN A 236 -2.61 -19.05 0.46
C ASN A 236 -2.97 -17.92 -0.52
N GLY A 237 -4.25 -17.77 -0.87
CA GLY A 237 -4.74 -16.74 -1.80
C GLY A 237 -4.44 -17.02 -3.28
N GLN A 238 -3.88 -18.18 -3.62
CA GLN A 238 -3.65 -18.57 -5.01
C GLN A 238 -4.90 -19.13 -5.66
N TRP A 239 -5.10 -18.80 -6.93
CA TRP A 239 -6.16 -19.40 -7.74
C TRP A 239 -5.86 -20.87 -8.05
N GLN A 240 -6.69 -21.78 -7.53
CA GLN A 240 -6.46 -23.23 -7.66
C GLN A 240 -6.92 -23.74 -9.02
N ARG A 241 -6.01 -23.69 -9.99
CA ARG A 241 -6.30 -24.06 -11.39
C ARG A 241 -6.86 -25.48 -11.51
N ASP A 242 -6.20 -26.45 -10.87
CA ASP A 242 -6.57 -27.87 -10.97
C ASP A 242 -7.87 -28.20 -10.24
N ARG A 243 -8.27 -27.38 -9.26
CA ARG A 243 -9.49 -27.61 -8.46
C ARG A 243 -10.69 -26.86 -9.00
N TYR A 244 -10.50 -25.59 -9.36
CA TYR A 244 -11.60 -24.70 -9.78
C TYR A 244 -11.95 -24.86 -11.26
N HIS A 245 -11.07 -25.50 -12.04
CA HIS A 245 -11.28 -25.77 -13.47
C HIS A 245 -11.18 -27.26 -13.82
N ALA A 246 -11.38 -28.15 -12.84
CA ALA A 246 -11.45 -29.58 -13.10
C ALA A 246 -12.59 -29.91 -14.09
N SER A 247 -12.46 -31.00 -14.86
CA SER A 247 -13.39 -31.33 -15.94
C SER A 247 -14.84 -31.59 -15.48
N ASP A 248 -15.00 -31.98 -14.22
CA ASP A 248 -16.26 -32.23 -13.51
C ASP A 248 -16.85 -30.98 -12.86
N VAL A 249 -16.08 -29.91 -12.70
CA VAL A 249 -16.59 -28.60 -12.26
C VAL A 249 -17.41 -27.98 -13.37
N LYS A 250 -18.68 -27.65 -13.06
CA LYS A 250 -19.62 -27.02 -13.97
C LYS A 250 -20.29 -25.83 -13.30
N ASN A 251 -20.42 -24.74 -14.04
CA ASN A 251 -21.31 -23.66 -13.64
C ASN A 251 -22.75 -24.19 -13.52
N ILE A 252 -23.38 -23.98 -12.36
CA ILE A 252 -24.67 -24.60 -12.03
C ILE A 252 -25.81 -24.11 -12.93
N PHE A 253 -25.67 -22.94 -13.56
CA PHE A 253 -26.69 -22.36 -14.41
C PHE A 253 -26.48 -22.66 -15.89
N THR A 254 -25.22 -22.78 -16.34
CA THR A 254 -24.92 -23.00 -17.75
C THR A 254 -24.56 -24.45 -18.08
N GLY A 255 -24.22 -25.26 -17.08
CA GLY A 255 -23.75 -26.64 -17.24
C GLY A 255 -22.39 -26.76 -17.94
N LYS A 256 -21.64 -25.66 -18.07
CA LYS A 256 -20.33 -25.61 -18.75
C LYS A 256 -19.19 -25.62 -17.75
N THR A 257 -18.06 -26.21 -18.13
CA THR A 257 -16.81 -26.07 -17.37
C THR A 257 -16.19 -24.71 -17.67
N PRO A 258 -15.75 -23.96 -16.65
CA PRO A 258 -15.16 -22.65 -16.86
C PRO A 258 -13.81 -22.76 -17.57
N GLU A 259 -13.69 -22.11 -18.73
CA GLU A 259 -12.42 -21.98 -19.44
C GLU A 259 -11.49 -21.00 -18.72
N LEU A 260 -10.19 -21.26 -18.74
CA LEU A 260 -9.17 -20.46 -18.06
C LEU A 260 -8.11 -19.96 -19.04
N TYR A 261 -7.83 -18.66 -19.01
CA TYR A 261 -6.62 -18.08 -19.59
C TYR A 261 -5.76 -17.45 -18.51
N VAL A 262 -4.45 -17.75 -18.53
CA VAL A 262 -3.50 -17.26 -17.52
C VAL A 262 -2.62 -16.17 -18.11
N ILE A 263 -2.70 -14.98 -17.53
CA ILE A 263 -1.76 -13.88 -17.74
C ILE A 263 -0.61 -14.09 -16.75
N GLN A 264 0.55 -14.54 -17.26
CA GLN A 264 1.72 -14.81 -16.40
C GLN A 264 2.29 -13.51 -15.84
N ASN A 265 2.74 -13.55 -14.59
CA ASN A 265 3.37 -12.41 -13.92
C ASN A 265 4.56 -11.86 -14.73
N GLU A 266 5.39 -12.77 -15.25
CA GLU A 266 6.59 -12.39 -15.98
C GLU A 266 6.25 -11.59 -17.25
N TRP A 267 5.14 -11.89 -17.92
CA TRP A 267 4.77 -11.23 -19.17
C TRP A 267 4.02 -9.91 -18.96
N TYR A 268 3.60 -9.62 -17.74
CA TYR A 268 2.70 -8.50 -17.48
C TYR A 268 3.32 -7.16 -17.89
N ASP A 269 4.60 -6.97 -17.60
CA ASP A 269 5.37 -5.76 -17.89
C ASP A 269 6.85 -6.00 -18.21
N GLN A 270 7.23 -7.22 -18.63
CA GLN A 270 8.58 -7.48 -19.11
C GLN A 270 8.85 -6.72 -20.40
N GLU A 271 9.90 -5.88 -20.39
CA GLU A 271 10.39 -5.09 -21.54
C GLU A 271 9.39 -4.06 -22.10
N ILE A 272 8.25 -3.86 -21.44
CA ILE A 272 7.18 -2.99 -21.89
C ILE A 272 6.78 -2.01 -20.78
N MET A 273 6.16 -0.91 -21.20
CA MET A 273 5.50 0.03 -20.32
C MET A 273 4.00 -0.26 -20.31
N ARG A 274 3.53 -0.97 -19.28
CA ARG A 274 2.11 -1.30 -19.16
C ARG A 274 1.27 -0.04 -18.92
N VAL A 275 0.29 0.18 -19.79
CA VAL A 275 -0.70 1.26 -19.69
C VAL A 275 -2.12 0.69 -19.68
N ASP A 276 -3.13 1.51 -19.38
CA ASP A 276 -4.55 1.15 -19.38
C ASP A 276 -5.03 0.68 -20.76
N LYS A 277 -4.95 1.55 -21.75
CA LYS A 277 -5.28 1.30 -23.16
C LYS A 277 -4.49 2.26 -24.04
N ILE A 278 -4.31 1.95 -25.31
CA ILE A 278 -3.70 2.86 -26.28
C ILE A 278 -4.82 3.56 -27.07
N PRO A 279 -4.99 4.89 -26.94
CA PRO A 279 -5.94 5.66 -27.73
C PRO A 279 -5.65 5.55 -29.24
N GLU A 280 -6.70 5.66 -30.07
CA GLU A 280 -6.58 5.58 -31.53
C GLU A 280 -5.67 6.69 -32.09
N GLU A 281 -5.65 7.86 -31.44
CA GLU A 281 -4.76 8.96 -31.81
C GLU A 281 -3.29 8.59 -31.64
N ILE A 282 -2.94 7.77 -30.64
CA ILE A 282 -1.58 7.28 -30.44
C ILE A 282 -1.27 6.16 -31.44
N LYS A 283 -2.23 5.28 -31.74
CA LYS A 283 -2.09 4.20 -32.74
C LYS A 283 -1.89 4.73 -34.17
N ALA A 284 -2.56 5.83 -34.52
CA ALA A 284 -2.51 6.39 -35.87
C ALA A 284 -1.19 7.12 -36.19
N ARG A 285 -0.41 7.50 -35.16
CA ARG A 285 0.89 8.17 -35.34
C ARG A 285 1.88 7.20 -35.97
N LYS A 286 2.42 7.57 -37.14
CA LYS A 286 3.46 6.79 -37.81
C LYS A 286 4.71 6.67 -36.94
N ARG A 287 5.42 5.55 -37.12
CA ARG A 287 6.69 5.24 -36.42
C ARG A 287 7.91 6.02 -36.98
N GLU A 288 7.72 6.80 -38.05
CA GLU A 288 8.80 7.13 -38.99
C GLU A 288 9.72 8.31 -38.62
N ASP A 289 9.59 8.95 -37.45
CA ASP A 289 10.44 10.09 -37.06
C ASP A 289 11.25 9.85 -35.76
N GLU A 290 11.49 8.59 -35.35
CA GLU A 290 12.32 8.25 -34.18
C GLU A 290 13.82 8.63 -34.34
N ALA A 291 14.26 9.12 -35.51
CA ALA A 291 15.67 9.25 -35.86
C ALA A 291 16.31 10.65 -35.68
N SER A 292 15.69 11.62 -35.00
CA SER A 292 16.28 12.96 -34.89
C SER A 292 16.46 13.51 -33.46
N GLY A 293 17.56 14.26 -33.27
CA GLY A 293 17.89 15.17 -32.16
C GLY A 293 17.59 14.71 -30.74
N VAL A 294 16.35 14.95 -30.30
CA VAL A 294 15.88 14.67 -28.94
C VAL A 294 15.88 13.17 -28.64
N HIS A 295 15.54 12.34 -29.63
CA HIS A 295 15.56 10.89 -29.45
C HIS A 295 16.97 10.39 -29.10
N ALA A 296 17.98 10.77 -29.90
CA ALA A 296 19.38 10.42 -29.66
C ALA A 296 19.90 10.93 -28.30
N THR A 297 19.46 12.10 -27.85
CA THR A 297 19.86 12.68 -26.56
C THR A 297 19.31 11.88 -25.37
N LEU A 298 18.17 11.24 -25.54
CA LEU A 298 17.52 10.42 -24.51
C LEU A 298 17.86 8.92 -24.63
N GLU A 299 18.29 8.45 -25.81
CA GLU A 299 18.49 7.03 -26.08
C GLU A 299 19.77 6.46 -25.47
N ASP A 300 20.87 7.21 -25.55
CA ASP A 300 22.20 6.75 -25.13
C ASP A 300 22.28 6.42 -23.62
N ASP A 301 21.36 6.96 -22.82
CA ASP A 301 21.40 6.90 -21.35
C ASP A 301 20.26 6.10 -20.69
N LEU A 302 19.29 5.57 -21.44
CA LEU A 302 18.06 5.01 -20.84
C LEU A 302 17.67 3.60 -21.37
N PRO A 303 17.40 2.65 -20.46
CA PRO A 303 16.78 1.38 -20.83
C PRO A 303 15.41 1.58 -21.51
N GLN A 304 15.04 0.67 -22.42
CA GLN A 304 13.81 0.77 -23.23
C GLN A 304 12.51 0.85 -22.41
N ASN A 305 12.50 0.33 -21.17
CA ASN A 305 11.34 0.24 -20.29
C ASN A 305 11.33 1.29 -19.17
N VAL A 306 12.08 2.39 -19.31
CA VAL A 306 12.10 3.47 -18.33
C VAL A 306 11.17 4.61 -18.75
N ALA A 307 10.31 5.01 -17.82
CA ALA A 307 9.55 6.25 -17.96
C ALA A 307 10.39 7.41 -17.41
N LEU A 308 10.38 8.54 -18.13
CA LEU A 308 11.05 9.76 -17.71
C LEU A 308 10.09 10.65 -16.93
N ASP A 309 10.54 11.12 -15.77
CA ASP A 309 9.80 12.13 -15.01
C ASP A 309 9.78 13.46 -15.78
N TRP A 310 8.68 14.20 -15.64
CA TRP A 310 8.46 15.46 -16.35
C TRP A 310 9.60 16.47 -16.10
N ASP A 311 9.87 16.80 -14.83
CA ASP A 311 10.88 17.77 -14.43
C ASP A 311 12.28 17.39 -14.93
N ARG A 312 12.64 16.11 -14.82
CA ARG A 312 13.92 15.60 -15.33
C ARG A 312 14.01 15.74 -16.85
N THR A 313 12.91 15.52 -17.56
CA THR A 313 12.86 15.68 -19.01
C THR A 313 13.07 17.15 -19.39
N GLN A 314 12.41 18.09 -18.70
CA GLN A 314 12.61 19.53 -18.90
C GLN A 314 14.08 19.93 -18.76
N GLU A 315 14.76 19.42 -17.73
CA GLU A 315 16.19 19.66 -17.53
C GLU A 315 17.06 19.07 -18.64
N MET A 316 16.77 17.86 -19.10
CA MET A 316 17.55 17.16 -20.13
C MET A 316 17.45 17.84 -21.50
N VAL A 317 16.26 18.28 -21.90
CA VAL A 317 16.03 18.90 -23.22
C VAL A 317 16.04 20.43 -23.19
N ASN A 318 16.14 21.02 -21.99
CA ASN A 318 16.13 22.46 -21.73
C ASN A 318 14.90 23.18 -22.33
N ILE A 319 13.72 22.58 -22.17
CA ILE A 319 12.42 23.15 -22.54
C ILE A 319 11.57 23.24 -21.27
N TRP A 320 11.17 24.45 -20.90
CA TRP A 320 10.44 24.74 -19.65
C TRP A 320 8.96 25.08 -19.86
N ASP A 321 8.55 25.28 -21.11
CA ASP A 321 7.14 25.41 -21.47
C ASP A 321 6.53 24.01 -21.61
N ASP A 322 5.50 23.72 -20.82
CA ASP A 322 4.89 22.38 -20.76
C ASP A 322 4.26 21.95 -22.08
N HIS A 323 3.68 22.89 -22.83
CA HIS A 323 3.06 22.60 -24.13
C HIS A 323 4.12 22.33 -25.20
N GLU A 324 5.20 23.11 -25.21
CA GLU A 324 6.33 22.90 -26.09
C GLU A 324 7.03 21.57 -25.79
N LEU A 325 7.26 21.25 -24.51
CA LEU A 325 7.85 19.97 -24.09
C LEU A 325 7.00 18.80 -24.58
N GLU A 326 5.70 18.82 -24.29
CA GLU A 326 4.77 17.77 -24.71
C GLU A 326 4.80 17.56 -26.22
N ARG A 327 4.70 18.64 -26.99
CA ARG A 327 4.73 18.62 -28.45
C ARG A 327 6.05 18.04 -28.97
N VAL A 328 7.19 18.53 -28.48
CA VAL A 328 8.52 18.08 -28.91
C VAL A 328 8.72 16.60 -28.60
N MET A 329 8.34 16.15 -27.41
CA MET A 329 8.45 14.74 -27.02
C MET A 329 7.59 13.84 -27.91
N ILE A 330 6.34 14.24 -28.20
CA ILE A 330 5.41 13.51 -29.08
C ILE A 330 5.94 13.38 -30.51
N GLU A 331 6.46 14.48 -31.07
CA GLU A 331 7.06 14.51 -32.40
C GLU A 331 8.26 13.54 -32.52
N HIS A 332 8.96 13.27 -31.41
CA HIS A 332 10.14 12.41 -31.36
C HIS A 332 9.88 10.99 -30.82
N GLY A 333 8.63 10.53 -30.90
CA GLY A 333 8.28 9.13 -30.60
C GLY A 333 8.09 8.82 -29.12
N TRP A 334 7.92 9.83 -28.26
CA TRP A 334 7.53 9.66 -26.87
C TRP A 334 6.05 9.95 -26.67
N GLU A 335 5.47 9.42 -25.61
CA GLU A 335 4.07 9.63 -25.26
C GLU A 335 3.95 10.08 -23.81
N VAL A 336 3.02 11.00 -23.57
CA VAL A 336 2.68 11.43 -22.22
C VAL A 336 1.87 10.32 -21.55
N LEU A 337 2.37 9.88 -20.41
CA LEU A 337 1.70 8.99 -19.50
C LEU A 337 1.37 9.73 -18.21
N HIS A 338 0.27 9.35 -17.59
CA HIS A 338 -0.20 9.86 -16.33
C HIS A 338 -0.03 8.79 -15.25
N THR A 339 0.39 9.20 -14.06
CA THR A 339 0.56 8.33 -12.91
C THR A 339 0.59 9.17 -11.63
N PHE A 340 1.08 8.60 -10.54
CA PHE A 340 1.24 9.27 -9.26
C PHE A 340 2.72 9.39 -8.89
N LYS A 341 3.02 10.49 -8.20
CA LYS A 341 4.35 10.76 -7.69
C LYS A 341 4.66 9.85 -6.51
N PRO A 342 5.81 9.15 -6.54
CA PRO A 342 6.22 8.33 -5.41
C PRO A 342 6.55 9.20 -4.20
N VAL A 343 6.22 8.72 -3.00
CA VAL A 343 6.56 9.41 -1.76
C VAL A 343 8.04 9.20 -1.49
N LYS A 344 8.82 10.29 -1.50
CA LYS A 344 10.29 10.26 -1.36
C LYS A 344 10.99 9.32 -2.35
N GLY A 345 10.43 9.17 -3.55
CA GLY A 345 10.98 8.27 -4.57
C GLY A 345 10.63 6.79 -4.39
N LEU A 346 9.82 6.44 -3.37
CA LEU A 346 9.36 5.07 -3.12
C LEU A 346 7.88 4.88 -3.45
N GLU A 347 7.58 3.74 -4.05
CA GLU A 347 6.22 3.30 -4.43
C GLU A 347 5.54 2.45 -3.34
N LEU A 348 6.04 2.50 -2.10
CA LEU A 348 5.56 1.63 -1.02
C LEU A 348 4.25 2.13 -0.39
N SER A 349 4.03 3.45 -0.35
CA SER A 349 2.82 4.04 0.22
C SER A 349 1.59 3.85 -0.67
N LYS A 350 1.78 3.76 -2.00
CA LYS A 350 0.71 3.70 -3.01
C LYS A 350 -0.35 4.81 -2.87
N THR A 351 0.04 5.98 -2.35
CA THR A 351 -0.87 7.15 -2.34
C THR A 351 -1.20 7.59 -3.77
N VAL A 352 -2.41 8.10 -3.96
CA VAL A 352 -2.87 8.68 -5.22
C VAL A 352 -2.99 10.21 -5.16
N THR A 353 -2.53 10.84 -4.08
CA THR A 353 -2.75 12.28 -3.83
C THR A 353 -1.97 13.24 -4.72
N GLU A 354 -0.88 12.80 -5.35
CA GLU A 354 -0.05 13.65 -6.22
C GLU A 354 0.00 13.09 -7.64
N PRO A 355 -1.01 13.37 -8.49
CA PRO A 355 -0.91 13.10 -9.92
C PRO A 355 0.33 13.74 -10.55
N MET A 356 0.94 13.03 -11.48
CA MET A 356 2.06 13.52 -12.27
C MET A 356 2.02 13.02 -13.71
N LYS A 357 2.78 13.68 -14.58
CA LYS A 357 3.07 13.23 -15.94
C LYS A 357 4.45 12.56 -15.99
N GLN A 358 4.58 11.56 -16.86
CA GLN A 358 5.84 10.95 -17.27
C GLN A 358 5.85 10.82 -18.79
N PHE A 359 7.03 10.67 -19.39
CA PHE A 359 7.18 10.29 -20.80
C PHE A 359 7.62 8.84 -20.92
N ALA A 360 7.08 8.12 -21.90
CA ALA A 360 7.57 6.80 -22.28
C ALA A 360 7.68 6.69 -23.80
N ARG A 361 8.59 5.85 -24.29
CA ARG A 361 8.70 5.60 -25.73
C ARG A 361 7.40 4.98 -26.25
N ARG A 362 6.87 5.49 -27.36
CA ARG A 362 5.67 4.95 -28.04
C ARG A 362 5.85 3.47 -28.40
N SER A 363 7.07 3.08 -28.75
CA SER A 363 7.38 1.69 -29.08
C SER A 363 7.35 0.73 -27.87
N ALA A 364 7.50 1.25 -26.65
CA ALA A 364 7.51 0.48 -25.40
C ALA A 364 6.14 0.37 -24.73
N ILE A 365 5.18 1.26 -25.00
CA ILE A 365 3.86 1.22 -24.35
C ILE A 365 3.01 0.05 -24.86
N ARG A 366 2.34 -0.66 -23.95
CA ARG A 366 1.38 -1.73 -24.28
C ARG A 366 0.14 -1.59 -23.40
N GLY A 367 -1.03 -1.48 -24.01
CA GLY A 367 -2.29 -1.34 -23.30
C GLY A 367 -2.79 -2.66 -22.74
N PHE A 368 -3.16 -2.67 -21.47
CA PHE A 368 -3.75 -3.83 -20.80
C PHE A 368 -5.06 -4.24 -21.48
N GLN A 369 -5.92 -3.27 -21.78
CA GLN A 369 -7.17 -3.50 -22.49
C GLN A 369 -6.91 -4.03 -23.90
N ASP A 370 -5.94 -3.48 -24.63
CA ASP A 370 -5.62 -3.89 -26.00
C ASP A 370 -5.15 -5.35 -26.06
N ASP A 371 -4.34 -5.80 -25.09
CA ASP A 371 -3.81 -7.17 -25.06
C ASP A 371 -4.84 -8.22 -24.64
N PHE A 372 -5.81 -7.87 -23.79
CA PHE A 372 -6.63 -8.87 -23.10
C PHE A 372 -8.16 -8.73 -23.27
N SER A 373 -8.70 -7.62 -23.77
CA SER A 373 -10.17 -7.44 -23.93
C SER A 373 -10.78 -8.40 -24.95
N GLY A 374 -9.99 -8.89 -25.92
CA GLY A 374 -10.45 -9.85 -26.93
C GLY A 374 -10.64 -11.29 -26.42
N ARG A 375 -10.19 -11.60 -25.20
CA ARG A 375 -10.22 -12.96 -24.62
C ARG A 375 -11.65 -13.40 -24.29
N LYS A 376 -11.98 -14.66 -24.59
CA LYS A 376 -13.34 -15.22 -24.50
C LYS A 376 -13.49 -16.30 -23.44
N GLU A 377 -12.38 -16.72 -22.85
CA GLU A 377 -12.34 -17.64 -21.73
C GLU A 377 -13.15 -17.06 -20.56
N GLU A 378 -13.86 -17.93 -19.85
CA GLU A 378 -14.76 -17.51 -18.75
C GLU A 378 -13.96 -16.85 -17.62
N VAL A 379 -12.76 -17.35 -17.31
CA VAL A 379 -11.88 -16.78 -16.29
C VAL A 379 -10.57 -16.32 -16.91
N LEU A 380 -10.19 -15.07 -16.68
CA LEU A 380 -8.83 -14.58 -16.88
C LEU A 380 -8.13 -14.52 -15.52
N LEU A 381 -7.02 -15.22 -15.38
CA LEU A 381 -6.21 -15.21 -14.17
C LEU A 381 -4.99 -14.32 -14.35
N LEU A 382 -4.86 -13.29 -13.52
CA LEU A 382 -3.62 -12.57 -13.29
C LEU A 382 -2.78 -13.32 -12.27
N SER A 383 -1.78 -14.08 -12.74
CA SER A 383 -0.99 -14.92 -11.85
C SER A 383 0.16 -14.15 -11.20
N GLY A 384 0.46 -14.49 -9.95
CA GLY A 384 1.61 -14.00 -9.18
C GLY A 384 1.44 -12.64 -8.49
N PRO A 385 2.43 -12.25 -7.66
CA PRO A 385 2.39 -11.03 -6.86
C PRO A 385 2.64 -9.78 -7.73
N LEU A 386 1.58 -9.31 -8.37
CA LEU A 386 1.65 -8.21 -9.35
C LEU A 386 1.82 -6.79 -8.74
N HIS A 387 1.98 -6.64 -7.43
CA HIS A 387 1.93 -5.32 -6.79
C HIS A 387 3.29 -4.69 -6.47
N HIS A 388 4.35 -5.50 -6.36
CA HIS A 388 5.69 -5.03 -6.08
C HIS A 388 6.22 -4.17 -7.23
N HIS A 389 6.88 -3.06 -6.92
CA HIS A 389 7.56 -2.16 -7.88
C HIS A 389 6.69 -1.59 -9.02
N ARG A 390 5.36 -1.74 -8.96
CA ARG A 390 4.44 -1.17 -9.95
C ARG A 390 3.79 0.11 -9.43
N LYS A 391 3.38 0.98 -10.33
CA LYS A 391 2.62 2.20 -10.01
C LYS A 391 1.26 1.85 -9.36
N PRO A 392 0.61 2.78 -8.63
CA PRO A 392 -0.79 2.60 -8.24
C PRO A 392 -1.65 2.26 -9.47
N GLY A 393 -2.59 1.34 -9.31
CA GLY A 393 -3.36 0.74 -10.41
C GLY A 393 -2.63 -0.41 -11.13
N GLY A 394 -1.37 -0.69 -10.79
CA GLY A 394 -0.57 -1.72 -11.45
C GLY A 394 -0.16 -1.38 -12.88
N MET A 395 -0.33 -0.12 -13.31
CA MET A 395 -0.04 0.37 -14.66
C MET A 395 0.02 1.91 -14.66
N ARG A 396 0.32 2.50 -15.81
CA ARG A 396 0.16 3.95 -16.07
C ARG A 396 -1.11 4.21 -16.88
N PHE A 397 -1.49 5.47 -17.00
CA PHE A 397 -2.68 5.88 -17.76
C PHE A 397 -2.26 6.72 -18.97
N THR A 398 -2.85 6.47 -20.13
CA THR A 398 -2.58 7.26 -21.34
C THR A 398 -3.31 8.60 -21.38
N THR A 399 -4.30 8.79 -20.50
CA THR A 399 -5.08 10.04 -20.43
C THR A 399 -5.30 10.48 -18.99
N ARG A 400 -5.47 11.80 -18.78
CA ARG A 400 -5.86 12.35 -17.47
C ARG A 400 -7.25 11.87 -17.03
N LEU A 401 -8.16 11.65 -17.98
CA LEU A 401 -9.50 11.12 -17.69
C LEU A 401 -9.42 9.73 -17.04
N ALA A 402 -8.65 8.81 -17.62
CA ALA A 402 -8.48 7.47 -17.05
C ALA A 402 -7.80 7.49 -15.67
N LEU A 403 -6.81 8.37 -15.47
CA LEU A 403 -6.21 8.61 -14.14
C LEU A 403 -7.27 9.09 -13.14
N ASN A 404 -8.12 10.03 -13.52
CA ASN A 404 -9.19 10.57 -12.68
C ASN A 404 -10.25 9.53 -12.33
N GLU A 405 -10.60 8.63 -13.27
CA GLU A 405 -11.49 7.51 -12.96
C GLU A 405 -10.90 6.55 -11.94
N TYR A 406 -9.59 6.27 -12.01
CA TYR A 406 -8.91 5.45 -11.00
C TYR A 406 -8.81 6.17 -9.65
N LEU A 407 -8.57 7.49 -9.65
CA LEU A 407 -8.66 8.33 -8.45
C LEU A 407 -10.03 8.21 -7.79
N HIS A 408 -11.10 8.33 -8.56
CA HIS A 408 -12.46 8.20 -8.05
C HIS A 408 -12.68 6.83 -7.41
N LEU A 409 -12.25 5.75 -8.07
CA LEU A 409 -12.32 4.39 -7.55
C LEU A 409 -11.64 4.25 -6.18
N VAL A 410 -10.39 4.71 -6.06
CA VAL A 410 -9.61 4.61 -4.81
C VAL A 410 -10.22 5.45 -3.69
N LEU A 411 -10.75 6.63 -4.01
CA LEU A 411 -11.23 7.58 -3.00
C LEU A 411 -12.71 7.36 -2.60
N HIS A 412 -13.55 6.85 -3.49
CA HIS A 412 -15.01 6.81 -3.29
C HIS A 412 -15.61 5.41 -3.34
N ASP A 413 -15.11 4.51 -4.18
CA ASP A 413 -15.71 3.19 -4.35
C ASP A 413 -15.21 2.17 -3.31
N ILE A 414 -13.96 2.28 -2.87
CA ILE A 414 -13.43 1.45 -1.80
C ILE A 414 -13.62 2.17 -0.46
N ARG A 415 -14.68 1.76 0.25
CA ARG A 415 -15.08 2.36 1.53
C ARG A 415 -14.96 1.34 2.66
N GLN A 416 -14.56 1.82 3.83
CA GLN A 416 -14.70 1.06 5.08
C GLN A 416 -16.18 0.89 5.43
N ILE A 417 -16.50 -0.12 6.23
CA ILE A 417 -17.85 -0.31 6.77
C ILE A 417 -18.25 0.86 7.68
N ASP A 418 -19.55 1.15 7.78
CA ASP A 418 -20.04 2.34 8.49
C ASP A 418 -19.70 2.32 9.97
N ALA A 419 -19.69 1.16 10.61
CA ALA A 419 -19.27 0.99 11.99
C ALA A 419 -17.84 1.49 12.26
N VAL A 420 -16.91 1.26 11.32
CA VAL A 420 -15.53 1.76 11.41
C VAL A 420 -15.50 3.29 11.34
N ILE A 421 -16.28 3.87 10.43
CA ILE A 421 -16.37 5.33 10.26
C ILE A 421 -16.97 5.97 11.52
N SER A 422 -18.08 5.44 12.02
CA SER A 422 -18.75 5.96 13.22
C SER A 422 -17.86 5.91 14.46
N LEU A 423 -17.12 4.81 14.67
CA LEU A 423 -16.17 4.73 15.78
C LEU A 423 -15.03 5.75 15.62
N ALA A 424 -14.48 5.88 14.42
CA ALA A 424 -13.42 6.85 14.16
C ALA A 424 -13.89 8.29 14.44
N ASP A 425 -15.11 8.64 14.04
CA ASP A 425 -15.68 9.97 14.30
C ASP A 425 -15.85 10.23 15.82
N LEU A 426 -16.23 9.21 16.59
CA LEU A 426 -16.29 9.30 18.06
C LEU A 426 -14.91 9.52 18.69
N MET A 427 -13.89 8.80 18.21
CA MET A 427 -12.51 8.98 18.67
C MET A 427 -11.96 10.36 18.32
N VAL A 428 -12.29 10.87 17.14
CA VAL A 428 -11.94 12.24 16.71
C VAL A 428 -12.58 13.28 17.63
N GLN A 429 -13.84 13.09 17.99
CA GLN A 429 -14.51 13.98 18.94
C GLN A 429 -13.79 13.98 20.29
N ARG A 430 -13.39 12.81 20.80
CA ARG A 430 -12.63 12.72 22.05
C ARG A 430 -11.25 13.36 21.96
N MET A 431 -10.59 13.28 20.81
CA MET A 431 -9.35 14.04 20.59
C MET A 431 -9.59 15.55 20.67
N TYR A 432 -10.68 16.05 20.09
CA TYR A 432 -11.07 17.46 20.23
C TYR A 432 -11.36 17.82 21.70
N ASP A 433 -12.05 16.96 22.44
CA ASP A 433 -12.34 17.20 23.86
C ASP A 433 -11.03 17.29 24.69
N LEU A 434 -10.06 16.41 24.44
CA LEU A 434 -8.75 16.40 25.10
C LEU A 434 -7.95 17.70 24.89
N VAL A 435 -8.08 18.33 23.72
CA VAL A 435 -7.42 19.61 23.41
C VAL A 435 -8.35 20.82 23.56
N GLY A 436 -9.46 20.68 24.30
CA GLY A 436 -10.38 21.78 24.58
C GLY A 436 -10.98 22.43 23.32
N GLY A 437 -11.26 21.62 22.29
CA GLY A 437 -11.86 22.02 21.01
C GLY A 437 -10.90 22.59 19.97
N ARG A 438 -9.61 22.76 20.30
CA ARG A 438 -8.55 23.21 19.37
C ARG A 438 -8.27 22.19 18.28
N LEU A 439 -7.54 22.62 17.26
CA LEU A 439 -6.88 21.70 16.34
C LEU A 439 -5.88 20.81 17.10
N TRP A 440 -5.72 19.57 16.64
CA TRP A 440 -4.75 18.61 17.17
C TRP A 440 -3.93 18.00 16.04
N MET A 441 -2.81 17.37 16.39
CA MET A 441 -1.88 16.79 15.42
C MET A 441 -1.74 15.29 15.65
N ALA A 442 -1.26 14.58 14.62
CA ALA A 442 -1.10 13.14 14.72
C ALA A 442 0.13 12.60 13.99
N ALA A 443 0.55 11.41 14.40
CA ALA A 443 1.63 10.69 13.78
C ALA A 443 1.30 9.20 13.57
N HIS A 444 1.79 8.64 12.47
CA HIS A 444 1.88 7.20 12.29
C HIS A 444 3.32 6.73 12.53
N MET A 445 3.52 5.98 13.62
CA MET A 445 4.81 5.47 14.05
C MET A 445 4.92 3.96 13.77
N ARG A 446 5.64 3.58 12.72
CA ARG A 446 5.89 2.16 12.38
C ARG A 446 7.12 1.65 13.14
N ARG A 447 6.93 0.71 14.07
CA ARG A 447 7.98 0.05 14.85
C ARG A 447 7.91 -1.46 14.68
N GLY A 448 6.93 -2.14 15.28
CA GLY A 448 6.71 -3.60 15.28
C GLY A 448 7.77 -4.45 14.57
N ASP A 449 7.39 -5.06 13.44
CA ASP A 449 8.29 -5.87 12.61
C ASP A 449 9.40 -5.05 11.92
N PHE A 450 9.20 -3.74 11.74
CA PHE A 450 10.21 -2.83 11.18
C PHE A 450 11.47 -2.73 12.06
N VAL A 451 11.36 -2.93 13.37
CA VAL A 451 12.53 -3.03 14.26
C VAL A 451 13.36 -4.26 13.89
N ARG A 452 12.71 -5.41 13.65
CA ARG A 452 13.39 -6.66 13.25
C ARG A 452 14.08 -6.53 11.89
N TYR A 453 13.41 -5.90 10.93
CA TYR A 453 13.97 -5.71 9.58
C TYR A 453 14.91 -4.49 9.47
N ASN A 454 15.17 -3.77 10.56
CA ASN A 454 15.95 -2.53 10.57
C ASN A 454 15.43 -1.48 9.56
N PHE A 455 14.09 -1.41 9.44
CA PHE A 455 13.35 -0.44 8.64
C PHE A 455 12.75 0.67 9.50
N VAL A 456 12.85 0.58 10.83
CA VAL A 456 12.38 1.62 11.74
C VAL A 456 13.17 2.91 11.55
N MET A 457 12.49 4.06 11.58
CA MET A 457 13.13 5.38 11.41
C MET A 457 14.14 5.69 12.52
N GLU A 458 13.88 5.21 13.73
CA GLU A 458 14.74 5.38 14.89
C GLU A 458 14.74 4.09 15.71
N ASN A 459 15.94 3.53 15.93
CA ASN A 459 16.10 2.24 16.60
C ASN A 459 15.59 2.25 18.04
N THR A 460 15.85 3.33 18.79
CA THR A 460 15.38 3.43 20.18
C THR A 460 14.01 4.12 20.26
N PRO A 461 13.15 3.72 21.20
CA PRO A 461 11.85 4.35 21.41
C PRO A 461 11.95 5.86 21.68
N GLU A 462 12.89 6.27 22.52
CA GLU A 462 13.08 7.66 22.96
C GLU A 462 13.44 8.56 21.79
N ARG A 463 14.32 8.08 20.89
CA ARG A 463 14.67 8.81 19.67
C ARG A 463 13.50 8.89 18.70
N HIS A 464 12.71 7.83 18.59
CA HIS A 464 11.55 7.81 17.70
C HIS A 464 10.47 8.80 18.16
N ILE A 465 10.11 8.82 19.43
CA ILE A 465 9.13 9.80 19.93
C ILE A 465 9.67 11.23 19.88
N TYR A 466 10.97 11.43 20.13
CA TYR A 466 11.62 12.73 19.93
C TYR A 466 11.50 13.20 18.47
N ARG A 467 11.80 12.32 17.50
CA ARG A 467 11.62 12.60 16.07
C ARG A 467 10.18 13.02 15.76
N VAL A 468 9.20 12.24 16.20
CA VAL A 468 7.77 12.58 16.03
C VAL A 468 7.49 13.98 16.56
N LYS A 469 7.89 14.29 17.80
CA LYS A 469 7.67 15.62 18.40
C LYS A 469 8.36 16.75 17.64
N GLN A 470 9.52 16.52 17.03
CA GLN A 470 10.18 17.50 16.17
C GLN A 470 9.34 17.82 14.92
N HIS A 471 8.83 16.81 14.23
CA HIS A 471 7.95 17.00 13.07
C HIS A 471 6.63 17.69 13.47
N LEU A 472 6.02 17.27 14.58
CA LEU A 472 4.80 17.92 15.08
C LEU A 472 5.05 19.37 15.50
N ALA A 473 6.20 19.70 16.09
CA ALA A 473 6.56 21.08 16.40
C ALA A 473 6.72 21.94 15.13
N ASN A 474 7.24 21.38 14.03
CA ASN A 474 7.26 22.05 12.73
C ASN A 474 5.85 22.25 12.19
N GLY A 475 5.01 21.22 12.27
CA GLY A 475 3.61 21.26 11.85
C GLY A 475 2.78 22.30 12.59
N ARG A 476 2.97 22.42 13.91
CA ARG A 476 2.33 23.47 14.71
C ARG A 476 2.70 24.87 14.24
N ARG A 477 3.99 25.16 14.04
CA ARG A 477 4.45 26.45 13.50
C ARG A 477 3.84 26.76 12.14
N LEU A 478 3.69 25.74 11.29
CA LEU A 478 3.00 25.89 10.01
C LEU A 478 1.52 26.26 10.21
N ILE A 479 0.79 25.52 11.05
CA ILE A 479 -0.63 25.80 11.33
C ILE A 479 -0.82 27.20 11.92
N GLU A 480 -0.02 27.58 12.91
CA GLU A 480 -0.02 28.93 13.50
C GLU A 480 0.16 29.98 12.40
N SER A 481 1.13 29.78 11.51
CA SER A 481 1.40 30.70 10.41
C SER A 481 0.25 30.78 9.40
N LEU A 482 -0.38 29.66 9.04
CA LEU A 482 -1.56 29.63 8.17
C LEU A 482 -2.73 30.38 8.81
N HIS A 483 -2.94 30.17 10.12
CA HIS A 483 -4.02 30.77 10.89
C HIS A 483 -3.84 32.28 11.08
N GLU A 484 -2.65 32.73 11.48
CA GLU A 484 -2.33 34.15 11.68
C GLU A 484 -2.41 34.96 10.39
N ARG A 485 -1.91 34.39 9.28
CA ARG A 485 -1.89 35.07 7.98
C ARG A 485 -3.16 34.87 7.16
N GLN A 486 -4.09 34.03 7.62
CA GLN A 486 -5.31 33.64 6.90
C GLN A 486 -4.97 33.25 5.45
N GLU A 487 -3.95 32.40 5.28
CA GLU A 487 -3.48 32.02 3.95
C GLU A 487 -4.56 31.28 3.17
N VAL A 488 -4.53 31.40 1.84
CA VAL A 488 -5.39 30.59 1.00
C VAL A 488 -4.99 29.12 1.15
N LEU A 489 -5.92 28.32 1.66
CA LEU A 489 -5.75 26.87 1.75
C LEU A 489 -5.81 26.25 0.36
N ARG A 490 -4.95 25.28 0.13
CA ARG A 490 -4.86 24.54 -1.13
C ARG A 490 -5.52 23.17 -0.99
N THR A 491 -5.84 22.56 -2.11
CA THR A 491 -6.20 21.14 -2.18
C THR A 491 -5.15 20.40 -2.98
N TYR A 492 -5.14 19.07 -2.86
CA TYR A 492 -4.49 18.22 -3.85
C TYR A 492 -5.21 18.37 -5.21
N ASP A 493 -4.50 18.10 -6.29
CA ASP A 493 -5.07 18.08 -7.65
C ASP A 493 -5.81 16.75 -7.89
N MET A 494 -7.00 16.61 -7.34
CA MET A 494 -7.82 15.39 -7.48
C MET A 494 -9.25 15.73 -7.88
N PRO A 495 -9.92 14.86 -8.66
CA PRO A 495 -11.33 15.03 -8.97
C PRO A 495 -12.17 14.99 -7.68
N ASP A 496 -13.36 15.60 -7.74
CA ASP A 496 -14.42 15.51 -6.72
C ASP A 496 -14.02 15.95 -5.30
N THR A 497 -12.90 16.65 -5.15
CA THR A 497 -12.50 17.25 -3.87
C THR A 497 -13.45 18.41 -3.55
N PRO A 498 -14.09 18.47 -2.36
CA PRO A 498 -15.14 19.44 -2.04
C PRO A 498 -14.64 20.89 -1.86
N GLY A 499 -13.42 21.20 -2.31
CA GLY A 499 -12.69 22.43 -2.04
C GLY A 499 -11.85 22.36 -0.75
N PRO A 500 -11.14 23.46 -0.40
CA PRO A 500 -10.29 23.50 0.77
C PRO A 500 -11.07 23.30 2.08
N ASN A 501 -10.51 22.52 3.00
CA ASN A 501 -11.09 22.30 4.33
C ASN A 501 -10.83 23.50 5.25
N TYR A 502 -11.81 24.40 5.37
CA TYR A 502 -11.74 25.59 6.23
C TYR A 502 -11.97 25.31 7.73
N GLU A 503 -12.16 24.06 8.16
CA GLU A 503 -12.19 23.71 9.60
C GLU A 503 -10.89 24.12 10.31
N MET A 504 -9.77 24.24 9.57
CA MET A 504 -8.50 24.77 10.08
C MET A 504 -8.59 26.20 10.62
N TYR A 505 -9.58 27.00 10.19
CA TYR A 505 -9.79 28.37 10.67
C TYR A 505 -10.94 28.50 11.67
N SER A 506 -11.80 27.48 11.79
CA SER A 506 -12.90 27.51 12.76
C SER A 506 -12.47 27.12 14.18
N ARG A 507 -11.27 26.56 14.34
CA ARG A 507 -10.70 26.11 15.62
C ARG A 507 -9.36 26.80 15.88
N GLY A 508 -9.04 26.99 17.16
CA GLY A 508 -7.75 27.54 17.57
C GLY A 508 -6.58 26.58 17.22
N PRO A 509 -5.38 27.11 16.93
CA PRO A 509 -4.21 26.28 16.63
C PRO A 509 -3.80 25.38 17.81
N PRO A 510 -3.08 24.26 17.58
CA PRO A 510 -2.60 23.39 18.64
C PRO A 510 -1.58 24.11 19.54
N LEU A 511 -1.57 23.82 20.84
CA LEU A 511 -0.58 24.34 21.80
C LEU A 511 0.70 23.47 21.84
N ALA A 512 1.72 23.96 22.56
CA ALA A 512 3.03 23.29 22.65
C ALA A 512 2.98 21.95 23.40
N ASP A 513 2.12 21.90 24.40
CA ASP A 513 1.89 20.86 25.39
C ASP A 513 0.56 20.12 25.19
N ASP A 514 -0.13 20.39 24.08
CA ASP A 514 -1.36 19.65 23.71
C ASP A 514 -1.05 18.17 23.44
N TRP A 515 -2.02 17.33 23.80
CA TRP A 515 -2.06 15.93 23.44
C TRP A 515 -2.04 15.74 21.92
N PHE A 516 -1.30 14.74 21.45
CA PHE A 516 -1.26 14.37 20.04
C PHE A 516 -1.54 12.88 19.85
N TYR A 517 -2.23 12.55 18.76
CA TYR A 517 -2.61 11.16 18.50
C TYR A 517 -1.46 10.39 17.83
N VAL A 518 -1.21 9.15 18.27
CA VAL A 518 -0.23 8.27 17.64
C VAL A 518 -0.89 6.93 17.30
N ALA A 519 -0.80 6.56 16.02
CA ALA A 519 -1.07 5.19 15.57
C ALA A 519 0.25 4.44 15.48
N THR A 520 0.34 3.26 16.10
CA THR A 520 1.57 2.46 16.12
C THR A 520 1.30 0.96 16.24
N ASP A 521 2.20 0.17 15.65
CA ASP A 521 2.28 -1.28 15.83
C ASP A 521 3.23 -1.70 16.98
N GLU A 522 3.73 -0.76 17.78
CA GLU A 522 4.42 -1.04 19.04
C GLU A 522 3.46 -1.64 20.07
N ARG A 523 3.90 -2.65 20.82
CA ARG A 523 3.07 -3.39 21.78
C ARG A 523 3.70 -3.51 23.17
N ASN A 524 4.95 -3.10 23.32
CA ASN A 524 5.59 -3.09 24.63
C ASN A 524 4.96 -2.02 25.54
N ALA A 525 4.29 -2.45 26.61
CA ALA A 525 3.57 -1.57 27.52
C ALA A 525 4.45 -0.49 28.17
N THR A 526 5.72 -0.80 28.47
CA THR A 526 6.67 0.16 29.04
C THR A 526 7.01 1.26 28.03
N ILE A 527 7.24 0.87 26.76
CA ILE A 527 7.50 1.83 25.68
C ILE A 527 6.28 2.71 25.44
N LEU A 528 5.08 2.12 25.36
CA LEU A 528 3.84 2.86 25.17
C LEU A 528 3.58 3.83 26.33
N GLN A 529 3.89 3.44 27.56
CA GLN A 529 3.79 4.34 28.72
C GLN A 529 4.78 5.51 28.62
N GLU A 530 6.01 5.27 28.16
CA GLU A 530 6.96 6.36 27.91
C GLU A 530 6.42 7.34 26.87
N PHE A 531 5.80 6.85 25.79
CA PHE A 531 5.18 7.72 24.80
C PHE A 531 4.01 8.52 25.39
N ARG A 532 3.17 7.92 26.24
CA ARG A 532 2.11 8.64 26.97
C ARG A 532 2.66 9.75 27.84
N ASN A 533 3.75 9.49 28.56
CA ASN A 533 4.43 10.49 29.39
C ASN A 533 4.94 11.70 28.55
N GLN A 534 5.09 11.51 27.24
CA GLN A 534 5.51 12.55 26.29
C GLN A 534 4.34 13.30 25.62
N GLY A 535 3.09 12.97 25.95
CA GLY A 535 1.87 13.58 25.41
C GLY A 535 1.18 12.79 24.29
N ALA A 536 1.64 11.57 23.99
CA ALA A 536 1.00 10.73 22.99
C ALA A 536 -0.31 10.12 23.52
N VAL A 537 -1.31 10.08 22.65
CA VAL A 537 -2.61 9.43 22.88
C VAL A 537 -2.80 8.32 21.86
N PHE A 538 -3.15 7.13 22.33
CA PHE A 538 -3.40 5.95 21.51
C PHE A 538 -4.89 5.66 21.39
N MET A 539 -5.25 4.75 20.48
CA MET A 539 -6.62 4.26 20.37
C MET A 539 -7.17 3.74 21.70
N ASP A 540 -6.40 2.96 22.47
CA ASP A 540 -6.87 2.39 23.74
C ASP A 540 -7.10 3.44 24.83
N ASP A 541 -6.49 4.63 24.72
CA ASP A 541 -6.75 5.74 25.63
C ASP A 541 -8.09 6.44 25.32
N LEU A 542 -8.57 6.29 24.08
CA LEU A 542 -9.83 6.87 23.61
C LEU A 542 -10.98 5.88 23.64
N LEU A 543 -10.73 4.58 23.53
CA LEU A 543 -11.76 3.54 23.53
C LEU A 543 -12.32 3.31 24.94
N THR A 544 -13.64 3.38 25.06
CA THR A 544 -14.38 3.04 26.28
C THR A 544 -14.96 1.62 26.19
N ILE A 545 -15.32 1.06 27.34
CA ILE A 545 -16.09 -0.21 27.40
C ILE A 545 -17.41 -0.06 26.64
N SER A 546 -18.03 1.12 26.67
CA SER A 546 -19.28 1.38 25.96
C SER A 546 -19.08 1.25 24.46
N ASP A 547 -18.01 1.79 23.88
CA ASP A 547 -17.78 1.69 22.43
C ASP A 547 -17.56 0.25 22.01
N ARG A 548 -16.79 -0.49 22.81
CA ARG A 548 -16.59 -1.93 22.61
C ARG A 548 -17.91 -2.70 22.66
N ARG A 549 -18.96 -2.21 23.32
CA ARG A 549 -20.27 -2.89 23.39
C ARG A 549 -21.31 -2.34 22.41
N MET A 550 -21.20 -1.07 22.04
CA MET A 550 -22.20 -0.33 21.25
C MET A 550 -21.91 -0.33 19.76
N ILE A 551 -20.65 -0.52 19.36
CA ILE A 551 -20.37 -0.92 17.98
C ILE A 551 -21.12 -2.22 17.75
N ASP A 552 -21.80 -2.30 16.60
CA ASP A 552 -22.50 -3.48 16.12
C ASP A 552 -21.92 -4.74 16.76
N PRO A 553 -22.71 -5.51 17.54
CA PRO A 553 -22.21 -6.69 18.25
C PRO A 553 -21.45 -7.65 17.33
N GLU A 554 -21.77 -7.64 16.03
CA GLU A 554 -21.11 -8.43 14.99
C GLU A 554 -19.74 -7.89 14.56
N ILE A 555 -19.34 -6.69 14.99
CA ILE A 555 -18.07 -6.04 14.61
C ILE A 555 -17.25 -5.67 15.86
N SER A 556 -17.87 -5.60 17.03
CA SER A 556 -17.22 -5.32 18.32
C SER A 556 -15.94 -6.14 18.56
N TRP A 557 -16.00 -7.46 18.29
CA TRP A 557 -14.86 -8.36 18.46
C TRP A 557 -13.73 -8.10 17.47
N ALA A 558 -14.01 -7.49 16.31
CA ALA A 558 -12.98 -7.15 15.32
C ALA A 558 -12.01 -6.08 15.86
N LEU A 559 -12.41 -5.29 16.87
CA LEU A 559 -11.51 -4.37 17.57
C LEU A 559 -10.36 -5.04 18.32
N MET A 560 -10.40 -6.35 18.53
CA MET A 560 -9.26 -7.08 19.08
C MET A 560 -8.13 -7.26 18.07
N ILE A 561 -8.41 -7.03 16.78
CA ILE A 561 -7.52 -7.33 15.67
C ILE A 561 -6.82 -6.08 15.16
N THR A 562 -5.50 -6.13 15.05
CA THR A 562 -4.67 -4.96 14.75
C THR A 562 -4.91 -4.38 13.36
N ASP A 563 -5.07 -5.23 12.34
CA ASP A 563 -5.30 -4.77 10.97
C ASP A 563 -6.69 -4.10 10.83
N PHE A 564 -7.70 -4.55 11.58
CA PHE A 564 -9.02 -3.91 11.65
C PHE A 564 -8.95 -2.57 12.40
N ARG A 565 -8.27 -2.50 13.55
CA ARG A 565 -7.97 -1.24 14.25
C ARG A 565 -7.28 -0.24 13.32
N GLY A 566 -6.36 -0.71 12.49
CA GLY A 566 -5.68 0.10 11.48
C GLY A 566 -6.61 0.79 10.46
N LEU A 567 -7.84 0.30 10.25
CA LEU A 567 -8.85 1.01 9.44
C LEU A 567 -9.33 2.27 10.15
N ILE A 568 -9.66 2.14 11.43
CA ILE A 568 -10.15 3.22 12.29
C ILE A 568 -9.04 4.25 12.49
N GLU A 569 -7.82 3.81 12.80
CA GLU A 569 -6.67 4.69 12.98
C GLU A 569 -6.40 5.54 11.73
N GLN A 570 -6.50 4.98 10.51
CA GLN A 570 -6.32 5.75 9.29
C GLN A 570 -7.33 6.90 9.16
N ILE A 571 -8.59 6.67 9.53
CA ILE A 571 -9.62 7.72 9.53
C ILE A 571 -9.30 8.76 10.60
N VAL A 572 -8.96 8.35 11.82
CA VAL A 572 -8.57 9.27 12.91
C VAL A 572 -7.38 10.13 12.49
N LEU A 573 -6.28 9.53 12.04
CA LEU A 573 -5.09 10.23 11.54
C LEU A 573 -5.43 11.24 10.43
N SER A 574 -6.36 10.89 9.53
CA SER A 574 -6.77 11.78 8.44
C SER A 574 -7.48 13.04 8.92
N ARG A 575 -7.99 13.05 10.16
CA ARG A 575 -8.72 14.16 10.79
C ARG A 575 -7.85 15.14 11.56
N ALA A 576 -6.59 14.80 11.81
CA ALA A 576 -5.64 15.70 12.43
C ALA A 576 -5.40 16.96 11.57
N ALA A 577 -5.16 18.11 12.20
CA ALA A 577 -4.80 19.34 11.48
C ALA A 577 -3.44 19.22 10.79
N TYR A 578 -2.50 18.51 11.41
CA TYR A 578 -1.21 18.14 10.84
C TYR A 578 -0.95 16.66 11.04
N PHE A 579 -0.40 16.00 10.03
CA PHE A 579 -0.09 14.59 10.06
C PHE A 579 1.37 14.34 9.66
N TYR A 580 2.06 13.51 10.46
CA TYR A 580 3.39 12.99 10.19
C TYR A 580 3.36 11.47 10.00
N GLY A 581 4.08 10.93 9.02
CA GLY A 581 4.14 9.47 8.82
C GLY A 581 5.42 8.98 8.14
N HIS A 582 5.63 7.67 8.18
CA HIS A 582 6.78 7.03 7.56
C HIS A 582 6.52 6.61 6.10
N MET A 583 7.37 7.03 5.16
CA MET A 583 7.27 6.81 3.71
C MET A 583 7.16 5.33 3.29
N MET A 584 7.73 4.41 4.07
CA MET A 584 7.74 2.98 3.74
C MET A 584 6.46 2.25 4.20
N SER A 585 5.55 2.93 4.90
CA SER A 585 4.30 2.35 5.38
C SER A 585 3.16 2.59 4.39
N SER A 586 2.51 1.53 3.91
CA SER A 586 1.28 1.64 3.13
C SER A 586 0.10 2.19 3.93
N VAL A 587 0.14 2.16 5.27
CA VAL A 587 -0.85 2.85 6.13
C VAL A 587 -0.85 4.35 5.83
N VAL A 588 0.33 4.93 5.62
CA VAL A 588 0.50 6.37 5.37
C VAL A 588 -0.17 6.76 4.06
N GLY A 589 -0.10 5.94 3.01
CA GLY A 589 -0.79 6.23 1.76
C GLY A 589 -2.31 6.24 1.91
N GLY A 590 -2.88 5.35 2.74
CA GLY A 590 -4.30 5.39 3.06
C GLY A 590 -4.71 6.66 3.83
N VAL A 591 -3.90 7.12 4.78
CA VAL A 591 -4.11 8.41 5.48
C VAL A 591 -4.06 9.57 4.49
N MET A 592 -3.05 9.61 3.61
CA MET A 592 -2.90 10.66 2.61
C MET A 592 -4.12 10.73 1.69
N ASN A 593 -4.58 9.58 1.18
CA ASN A 593 -5.78 9.50 0.34
C ASN A 593 -7.01 10.08 1.06
N LEU A 594 -7.23 9.73 2.33
CA LEU A 594 -8.35 10.25 3.13
C LEU A 594 -8.23 11.76 3.42
N ARG A 595 -7.03 12.26 3.71
CA ARG A 595 -6.77 13.72 3.86
C ARG A 595 -7.06 14.45 2.56
N GLY A 596 -6.61 13.86 1.45
CA GLY A 596 -6.83 14.34 0.11
C GLY A 596 -8.30 14.49 -0.23
N LYS A 597 -9.07 13.40 -0.07
CA LYS A 597 -10.53 13.36 -0.29
C LYS A 597 -11.28 14.46 0.45
N ARG A 598 -10.75 14.87 1.61
CA ARG A 598 -11.34 15.90 2.47
C ARG A 598 -10.92 17.32 2.14
N GLY A 599 -10.08 17.53 1.13
CA GLY A 599 -9.58 18.85 0.78
C GLY A 599 -8.63 19.45 1.83
N VAL A 600 -7.94 18.62 2.60
CA VAL A 600 -6.95 19.08 3.57
C VAL A 600 -5.74 19.66 2.84
N ASP A 601 -5.19 20.77 3.34
CA ASP A 601 -4.04 21.44 2.72
C ASP A 601 -2.81 20.52 2.66
N PRO A 602 -2.25 20.24 1.47
CA PRO A 602 -1.11 19.34 1.30
C PRO A 602 0.10 19.69 2.16
N ARG A 603 0.31 20.97 2.49
CA ARG A 603 1.44 21.41 3.34
C ARG A 603 1.37 20.84 4.75
N THR A 604 0.20 20.40 5.20
CA THR A 604 -0.03 19.84 6.54
C THR A 604 0.15 18.32 6.62
N THR A 605 0.68 17.71 5.57
CA THR A 605 1.07 16.32 5.53
C THR A 605 2.59 16.24 5.35
N ASP A 606 3.28 15.63 6.30
CA ASP A 606 4.72 15.36 6.21
C ASP A 606 4.97 13.87 6.25
N VAL A 607 5.78 13.39 5.32
CA VAL A 607 6.11 11.98 5.19
C VAL A 607 7.59 11.85 4.89
N ASP A 608 8.28 10.99 5.63
CA ASP A 608 9.74 10.88 5.58
C ASP A 608 10.32 9.46 5.54
#